data_AF-D6TMC3-F1
#
_entry.id   AF-D6TMC3-F1
#
_cell.length_a   1.000
_cell.length_b   1.000
_cell.length_c   1.000
_cell.angle_alpha   90.00
_cell.angle_beta   90.00
_cell.angle_gamma   90.00
#
_symmetry.space_group_name_H-M   'P 1'
#
loop_
_entity.id
_entity.type
_entity.pdbx_description
1 polymer ?
#
loop_
_entity_poly.entity_id
_entity_poly.type
_entity_poly.pdbx_seq_one_letter_code
_entity_poly.pdbx_strand_id
1 'polypeptide(L)'
;MDILYLVDRLDNLIASSKRVPLTNQVVIKETDIFNIIEQMRTSIPEEVKQARRVIQDKERVLAQAQADANALLNRAREETERVINREGLLKVAEQRSQEMLNQAEQKAQQLKGDADAYVIETLRTLHEQLVQVETRVSRTVLSVERGIESLEEHGQIATTGDKSLEEHDATAYINEEEAFLEDEGAGELVEDSPGESLPANIPLQPRPRRSSLAADTIGINQP
;
A
#
# COMPACT_ATOMS: atom_id res chain seq x y z
N MET A 1 54.10 39.86 -32.92
CA MET A 1 55.25 39.23 -33.60
C MET A 1 55.67 38.10 -32.70
N ASP A 2 55.94 36.92 -33.24
CA ASP A 2 56.31 35.79 -32.38
C ASP A 2 57.71 36.01 -31.78
N ILE A 3 57.90 35.67 -30.50
CA ILE A 3 59.19 35.78 -29.82
C ILE A 3 60.23 34.95 -30.59
N LEU A 4 59.82 33.78 -31.08
CA LEU A 4 60.67 32.88 -31.87
C LEU A 4 61.22 33.58 -33.12
N TYR A 5 60.38 34.34 -33.82
CA TYR A 5 60.81 35.09 -35.00
C TYR A 5 61.84 36.18 -34.65
N LEU A 6 61.71 36.86 -33.51
CA LEU A 6 62.68 37.86 -33.07
C LEU A 6 64.02 37.22 -32.67
N VAL A 7 63.96 36.05 -32.02
CA VAL A 7 65.16 35.26 -31.68
C VAL A 7 65.87 34.77 -32.94
N ASP A 8 65.14 34.19 -33.89
CA ASP A 8 65.69 33.74 -35.18
C ASP A 8 66.29 34.91 -35.96
N ARG A 9 65.65 36.08 -35.93
CA ARG A 9 66.17 37.28 -36.58
C ARG A 9 67.44 37.80 -35.93
N LEU A 10 67.54 37.74 -34.59
CA LEU A 10 68.77 38.08 -33.87
C LEU A 10 69.90 37.10 -34.21
N ASP A 11 69.59 35.80 -34.26
CA ASP A 11 70.57 34.77 -34.56
C ASP A 11 71.11 34.91 -35.99
N ASN A 12 70.21 35.17 -36.95
CA ASN A 12 70.58 35.49 -38.33
C ASN A 12 71.40 36.79 -38.44
N LEU A 13 71.09 37.82 -37.65
CA LEU A 13 71.89 39.05 -37.61
C LEU A 13 73.31 38.76 -37.13
N ILE A 14 73.47 37.95 -36.09
CA ILE A 14 74.79 37.56 -35.56
C ILE A 14 75.55 36.70 -36.56
N ALA A 15 74.88 35.74 -37.21
CA ALA A 15 75.49 34.83 -38.19
C ALA A 15 75.97 35.55 -39.46
N SER A 16 75.24 36.56 -39.93
CA SER A 16 75.57 37.34 -41.14
C SER A 16 76.58 38.48 -40.90
N SER A 17 76.96 38.72 -39.65
CA SER A 17 77.83 39.83 -39.28
C SER A 17 79.31 39.56 -39.58
N LYS A 18 80.07 40.63 -39.89
CA LYS A 18 81.50 40.52 -40.23
C LYS A 18 82.31 40.13 -38.99
N ARG A 19 83.03 39.00 -39.09
CA ARG A 19 84.01 38.58 -38.07
C ARG A 19 85.34 39.29 -38.26
N VAL A 20 85.98 39.68 -37.17
CA VAL A 20 87.29 40.31 -37.18
C VAL A 20 88.38 39.22 -37.18
N PRO A 21 89.27 39.16 -38.18
CA PRO A 21 90.32 38.14 -38.26
C PRO A 21 91.20 38.13 -37.01
N LEU A 22 91.68 36.96 -36.59
CA LEU A 22 92.54 36.77 -35.40
C LEU A 22 91.87 37.14 -34.06
N THR A 23 90.56 37.38 -34.03
CA THR A 23 89.80 37.65 -32.79
C THR A 23 88.46 36.90 -32.78
N ASN A 24 87.89 36.71 -31.60
CA ASN A 24 86.53 36.15 -31.43
C ASN A 24 85.43 37.23 -31.47
N GLN A 25 85.69 38.37 -32.10
CA GLN A 25 84.76 39.51 -32.13
C GLN A 25 83.95 39.58 -33.43
N VAL A 26 82.71 40.04 -33.32
CA VAL A 26 81.76 40.20 -34.41
C VAL A 26 81.34 41.67 -34.48
N VAL A 27 81.42 42.27 -35.67
CA VAL A 27 81.01 43.66 -35.90
C VAL A 27 79.56 43.67 -36.38
N ILE A 28 78.68 44.25 -35.57
CA ILE A 28 77.25 44.36 -35.82
C ILE A 28 76.90 45.85 -35.92
N LYS A 29 75.95 46.21 -36.80
CA LYS A 29 75.40 47.55 -36.83
C LYS A 29 74.54 47.78 -35.58
N GLU A 30 74.88 48.82 -34.82
CA GLU A 30 74.19 49.17 -33.58
C GLU A 30 72.68 49.34 -33.77
N THR A 31 72.25 50.01 -34.86
CA THR A 31 70.84 50.27 -35.14
C THR A 31 70.02 48.99 -35.35
N ASP A 32 70.59 47.98 -36.01
CA ASP A 32 69.88 46.74 -36.33
C ASP A 32 69.64 45.89 -35.07
N ILE A 33 70.64 45.80 -34.19
CA ILE A 33 70.51 45.04 -32.94
C ILE A 33 69.58 45.76 -31.94
N PHE A 34 69.66 47.10 -31.85
CA PHE A 34 68.77 47.87 -30.98
C PHE A 34 67.30 47.72 -31.39
N ASN A 35 67.01 47.74 -32.68
CA ASN A 35 65.64 47.56 -33.19
C ASN A 35 65.06 46.20 -32.79
N ILE A 36 65.86 45.13 -32.87
CA ILE A 36 65.42 43.80 -32.46
C ILE A 36 65.20 43.75 -30.94
N ILE A 37 66.10 44.32 -30.14
CA ILE A 37 65.97 44.36 -28.68
C ILE A 37 64.71 45.14 -28.24
N GLU A 38 64.43 46.30 -28.84
CA GLU A 38 63.23 47.08 -28.54
C GLU A 38 61.94 46.34 -28.91
N GLN A 39 61.94 45.62 -30.04
CA GLN A 39 60.84 44.74 -30.42
C GLN A 39 60.64 43.61 -29.40
N MET A 40 61.72 42.93 -28.99
CA MET A 40 61.67 41.90 -27.95
C MET A 40 61.16 42.45 -26.61
N ARG A 41 61.60 43.65 -26.22
CA ARG A 41 61.18 44.30 -24.98
C ARG A 41 59.69 44.60 -24.96
N THR A 42 59.10 44.84 -26.12
CA THR A 42 57.67 45.17 -26.25
C THR A 42 56.82 43.91 -26.38
N SER A 43 57.25 42.90 -27.13
CA SER A 43 56.43 41.70 -27.39
C SER A 43 56.50 40.69 -26.24
N ILE A 44 57.70 40.30 -25.79
CA ILE A 44 57.91 39.21 -24.83
C ILE A 44 57.03 39.34 -23.58
N PRO A 45 56.90 40.53 -22.94
CA PRO A 45 56.04 40.66 -21.76
C PRO A 45 54.56 40.35 -22.06
N GLU A 46 54.06 40.73 -23.23
CA GLU A 46 52.67 40.48 -23.62
C GLU A 46 52.43 39.00 -23.92
N GLU A 47 53.35 38.34 -24.63
CA GLU A 47 53.27 36.90 -24.87
C GLU A 47 53.35 36.09 -23.56
N VAL A 48 54.20 36.48 -22.60
CA VAL A 48 54.28 35.85 -21.28
C VAL A 48 52.99 36.07 -20.47
N LYS A 49 52.39 37.26 -20.51
CA LYS A 49 51.09 37.52 -19.89
C LYS A 49 49.99 36.66 -20.50
N GLN A 50 49.98 36.53 -21.82
CA GLN A 50 49.00 35.71 -22.52
C GLN A 50 49.15 34.22 -22.15
N ALA A 51 50.39 33.70 -22.12
CA ALA A 51 50.65 32.33 -21.67
C ALA A 51 50.16 32.09 -20.24
N ARG A 52 50.43 33.03 -19.31
CA ARG A 52 49.93 32.95 -17.93
C ARG A 52 48.40 32.93 -17.87
N ARG A 53 47.72 33.77 -18.66
CA ARG A 53 46.25 33.77 -18.75
C ARG A 53 45.71 32.43 -19.24
N VAL A 54 46.30 31.86 -20.28
CA VAL A 54 45.89 30.55 -20.82
C VAL A 54 46.06 29.45 -19.76
N ILE A 55 47.15 29.46 -19.00
CA ILE A 55 47.36 28.50 -17.91
C ILE A 55 46.29 28.67 -16.83
N GLN A 56 46.01 29.91 -16.41
CA GLN A 56 45.00 30.21 -15.40
C GLN A 56 43.59 29.81 -15.86
N ASP A 57 43.25 30.07 -17.13
CA ASP A 57 41.97 29.64 -17.71
C ASP A 57 41.87 28.12 -17.80
N LYS A 58 42.96 27.43 -18.16
CA LYS A 58 43.00 25.97 -18.17
C LYS A 58 42.76 25.41 -16.77
N GLU A 59 43.42 25.95 -15.75
CA GLU A 59 43.22 25.54 -14.36
C GLU A 59 41.78 25.76 -13.90
N ARG A 60 41.19 26.91 -14.25
CA ARG A 60 39.79 27.23 -13.97
C ARG A 60 38.83 26.24 -14.64
N VAL A 61 39.05 25.93 -15.92
CA VAL A 61 38.23 24.97 -16.68
C VAL A 61 38.35 23.57 -16.08
N LEU A 62 39.57 23.13 -15.70
CA LEU A 62 39.78 21.85 -15.06
C LEU A 62 39.09 21.77 -13.69
N ALA A 63 39.19 22.82 -12.88
CA ALA A 63 38.51 22.89 -11.59
C ALA A 63 36.98 22.82 -11.75
N GLN A 64 36.43 23.55 -12.73
CA GLN A 64 35.00 23.52 -13.03
C GLN A 64 34.56 22.13 -13.51
N ALA A 65 35.29 21.52 -14.45
CA ALA A 65 34.99 20.18 -14.95
C ALA A 65 35.03 19.13 -13.84
N GLN A 66 35.99 19.24 -12.90
CA GLN A 66 36.07 18.35 -11.76
C GLN A 66 34.89 18.54 -10.80
N ALA A 67 34.49 19.78 -10.53
CA ALA A 67 33.32 20.08 -9.72
C ALA A 67 32.03 19.54 -10.35
N ASP A 68 31.86 19.72 -11.66
CA ASP A 68 30.69 19.24 -12.41
C ASP A 68 30.65 17.71 -12.46
N ALA A 69 31.79 17.05 -12.66
CA ALA A 69 31.90 15.60 -12.62
C ALA A 69 31.52 15.04 -11.23
N ASN A 70 32.00 15.68 -10.17
CA ASN A 70 31.65 15.29 -8.80
C ASN A 70 30.15 15.51 -8.52
N ALA A 71 29.59 16.64 -8.96
CA ALA A 71 28.16 16.93 -8.83
C ALA A 71 27.31 15.90 -9.59
N LEU A 72 27.71 15.53 -10.80
CA LEU A 72 27.03 14.51 -11.61
C LEU A 72 27.08 13.14 -10.93
N LEU A 73 28.23 12.72 -10.42
CA LEU A 73 28.37 11.46 -9.69
C LEU A 73 27.49 11.42 -8.44
N ASN A 74 27.42 12.52 -7.69
CA ASN A 74 26.57 12.60 -6.51
C ASN A 74 25.08 12.48 -6.88
N ARG A 75 24.62 13.19 -7.91
CA ARG A 75 23.23 13.05 -8.40
C ARG A 75 22.93 11.64 -8.90
N ALA A 76 23.85 11.03 -9.64
CA ALA A 76 23.67 9.67 -10.13
C ALA A 76 23.55 8.65 -8.99
N ARG A 77 24.35 8.80 -7.93
CA ARG A 77 24.26 7.97 -6.72
C ARG A 77 22.92 8.16 -6.01
N GLU A 78 22.49 9.40 -5.80
CA GLU A 78 21.21 9.71 -5.15
C GLU A 78 20.02 9.13 -5.94
N GLU A 79 20.01 9.28 -7.26
CA GLU A 79 18.99 8.68 -8.12
C GLU A 79 19.03 7.15 -8.08
N THR A 80 20.22 6.55 -8.06
CA THR A 80 20.37 5.09 -7.94
C THR A 80 19.80 4.58 -6.61
N GLU A 81 20.11 5.24 -5.50
CA GLU A 81 19.56 4.90 -4.18
C GLU A 81 18.03 5.04 -4.14
N ARG A 82 17.48 6.10 -4.75
CA ARG A 82 16.03 6.29 -4.87
C ARG A 82 15.37 5.17 -5.66
N VAL A 83 15.96 4.77 -6.80
CA VAL A 83 15.43 3.68 -7.63
C VAL A 83 15.48 2.36 -6.89
N ILE A 84 16.62 2.01 -6.28
CA ILE A 84 16.75 0.77 -5.49
C ILE A 84 15.73 0.73 -4.34
N ASN A 85 15.57 1.84 -3.62
CA ASN A 85 14.58 1.93 -2.54
C ASN A 85 13.15 1.76 -3.07
N ARG A 86 12.84 2.35 -4.24
CA ARG A 86 11.53 2.21 -4.88
C ARG A 86 11.27 0.79 -5.35
N GLU A 87 12.24 0.13 -5.97
CA GLU A 87 12.14 -1.27 -6.38
C GLU A 87 11.98 -2.19 -5.17
N GLY A 88 12.75 -1.95 -4.10
CA GLY A 88 12.62 -2.67 -2.83
C GLY A 88 11.23 -2.51 -2.23
N LEU A 89 10.70 -1.29 -2.19
CA LEU A 89 9.34 -1.01 -1.72
C LEU A 89 8.28 -1.71 -2.58
N LEU A 90 8.45 -1.68 -3.91
CA LEU A 90 7.51 -2.30 -4.84
C LEU A 90 7.48 -3.83 -4.67
N LYS A 91 8.63 -4.46 -4.52
CA LYS A 91 8.73 -5.91 -4.25
C LYS A 91 8.07 -6.30 -2.93
N VAL A 92 8.27 -5.51 -1.88
CA VAL A 92 7.60 -5.73 -0.58
C VAL A 92 6.08 -5.55 -0.71
N ALA A 93 5.63 -4.54 -1.45
CA ALA A 93 4.21 -4.30 -1.69
C ALA A 93 3.57 -5.44 -2.49
N GLU A 94 4.23 -5.95 -3.53
CA GLU A 94 3.79 -7.12 -4.31
C GLU A 94 3.69 -8.38 -3.43
N GLN A 95 4.71 -8.66 -2.63
CA GLN A 95 4.69 -9.80 -1.71
C GLN A 95 3.51 -9.70 -0.73
N ARG A 96 3.32 -8.53 -0.11
CA ARG A 96 2.21 -8.29 0.82
C ARG A 96 0.84 -8.40 0.13
N SER A 97 0.73 -7.93 -1.11
CA SER A 97 -0.48 -8.08 -1.92
C SER A 97 -0.79 -9.56 -2.18
N GLN A 98 0.22 -10.34 -2.55
CA GLN A 98 0.05 -11.78 -2.77
C GLN A 98 -0.35 -12.52 -1.50
N GLU A 99 0.28 -12.18 -0.36
CA GLU A 99 -0.10 -12.73 0.94
C GLU A 99 -1.56 -12.38 1.30
N MET A 100 -2.00 -11.14 1.04
CA MET A 100 -3.37 -10.72 1.27
C MET A 100 -4.37 -11.45 0.37
N LEU A 101 -4.04 -11.66 -0.90
CA LEU A 101 -4.86 -12.43 -1.84
C LEU A 101 -4.99 -13.89 -1.37
N ASN A 102 -3.88 -14.53 -1.02
CA ASN A 102 -3.90 -15.90 -0.53
C ASN A 102 -4.74 -16.03 0.76
N GLN A 103 -4.62 -15.07 1.69
CA GLN A 103 -5.45 -15.04 2.90
C GLN A 103 -6.92 -14.82 2.59
N ALA A 104 -7.25 -13.96 1.63
CA ALA A 104 -8.62 -13.70 1.21
C ALA A 104 -9.24 -14.95 0.55
N GLU A 105 -8.50 -15.64 -0.30
CA GLU A 105 -8.93 -16.89 -0.93
C GLU A 105 -9.16 -18.00 0.11
N GLN A 106 -8.24 -18.17 1.06
CA GLN A 106 -8.40 -19.12 2.16
C GLN A 106 -9.64 -18.82 3.00
N LYS A 107 -9.84 -17.55 3.38
CA LYS A 107 -11.03 -17.12 4.13
C LYS A 107 -12.31 -17.31 3.34
N ALA A 108 -12.30 -17.04 2.04
CA ALA A 108 -13.46 -17.25 1.18
C ALA A 108 -13.82 -18.74 1.09
N GLN A 109 -12.82 -19.61 0.94
CA GLN A 109 -13.01 -21.05 0.90
C GLN A 109 -13.53 -21.59 2.24
N GLN A 110 -12.98 -21.11 3.36
CA GLN A 110 -13.45 -21.46 4.70
C GLN A 110 -14.90 -21.00 4.91
N LEU A 111 -15.21 -19.74 4.62
CA LEU A 111 -16.56 -19.19 4.76
C LEU A 111 -17.58 -19.96 3.92
N LYS A 112 -17.20 -20.37 2.69
CA LYS A 112 -18.05 -21.20 1.86
C LYS A 112 -18.32 -22.56 2.51
N GLY A 113 -17.27 -23.22 3.02
CA GLY A 113 -17.41 -24.50 3.73
C GLY A 113 -18.29 -24.38 4.97
N ASP A 114 -18.10 -23.32 5.76
CA ASP A 114 -18.89 -23.05 6.97
C ASP A 114 -20.36 -22.77 6.62
N ALA A 115 -20.62 -22.02 5.54
CA ALA A 115 -21.97 -21.74 5.05
C ALA A 115 -22.66 -23.02 4.54
N ASP A 116 -21.94 -23.85 3.76
CA ASP A 116 -22.47 -25.13 3.28
C ASP A 116 -22.81 -26.06 4.46
N ALA A 117 -21.93 -26.14 5.47
CA ALA A 117 -22.17 -26.91 6.69
C ALA A 117 -23.39 -26.39 7.47
N TYR A 118 -23.51 -25.08 7.61
CA TYR A 118 -24.66 -24.44 8.26
C TYR A 118 -25.98 -24.73 7.53
N VAL A 119 -25.99 -24.66 6.19
CA VAL A 119 -27.17 -24.98 5.38
C VAL A 119 -27.56 -26.45 5.54
N ILE A 120 -26.59 -27.37 5.52
CA ILE A 120 -26.85 -28.80 5.73
C ILE A 120 -27.50 -29.03 7.09
N GLU A 121 -26.96 -28.43 8.15
CA GLU A 121 -27.51 -28.58 9.51
C GLU A 121 -28.92 -28.01 9.63
N THR A 122 -29.14 -26.84 9.04
CA THR A 122 -30.47 -26.19 9.02
C THR A 122 -31.49 -27.04 8.27
N LEU A 123 -31.12 -27.59 7.11
CA LEU A 123 -31.99 -28.46 6.32
C LEU A 123 -32.27 -29.79 7.05
N ARG A 124 -31.28 -30.32 7.78
CA ARG A 124 -31.46 -31.52 8.60
C ARG A 124 -32.47 -31.27 9.73
N THR A 125 -32.32 -30.17 10.46
CA THR A 125 -33.25 -29.78 11.51
C THR A 125 -34.66 -29.58 10.95
N LEU A 126 -34.79 -28.91 9.79
CA LEU A 126 -36.07 -28.74 9.12
C LEU A 126 -36.70 -30.08 8.73
N HIS A 127 -35.90 -31.02 8.20
CA HIS A 127 -36.38 -32.36 7.86
C HIS A 127 -36.91 -33.08 9.11
N GLU A 128 -36.17 -33.05 10.22
CA GLU A 128 -36.61 -33.66 11.47
C GLU A 128 -37.93 -33.04 11.98
N GLN A 129 -38.10 -31.72 11.87
CA GLN A 129 -39.35 -31.04 12.19
C GLN A 129 -40.51 -31.48 11.29
N LEU A 130 -40.28 -31.63 9.98
CA LEU A 130 -41.30 -32.09 9.04
C LEU A 130 -41.75 -33.53 9.36
N VAL A 131 -40.81 -34.42 9.70
CA VAL A 131 -41.13 -35.81 10.11
C VAL A 131 -41.97 -35.82 11.39
N GLN A 132 -41.69 -34.92 12.35
CA GLN A 132 -42.51 -34.79 13.56
C GLN A 132 -43.94 -34.32 13.23
N VAL A 133 -44.08 -33.35 12.33
CA VAL A 133 -45.40 -32.85 11.87
C VAL A 133 -46.16 -33.96 11.14
N GLU A 134 -45.52 -34.69 10.22
CA GLU A 134 -46.11 -35.83 9.53
C GLU A 134 -46.63 -36.87 10.53
N THR A 135 -45.82 -37.23 11.52
CA THR A 135 -46.22 -38.20 12.55
C THR A 135 -47.42 -37.71 13.36
N ARG A 136 -47.49 -36.41 13.69
CA ARG A 136 -48.66 -35.83 14.37
C ARG A 136 -49.91 -35.89 13.50
N VAL A 137 -49.80 -35.54 12.21
CA VAL A 137 -50.91 -35.62 11.25
C VAL A 137 -51.40 -37.05 11.09
N SER A 138 -50.50 -38.03 10.94
CA SER A 138 -50.88 -39.44 10.86
C SER A 138 -51.63 -39.91 12.12
N ARG A 139 -51.20 -39.47 13.31
CA ARG A 139 -51.92 -39.76 14.56
C ARG A 139 -53.30 -39.10 14.61
N THR A 140 -53.45 -37.86 14.15
CA THR A 140 -54.75 -37.19 14.14
C THR A 140 -55.70 -37.83 13.14
N VAL A 141 -55.23 -38.22 11.95
CA VAL A 141 -56.02 -38.98 10.98
C VAL A 141 -56.54 -40.28 11.58
N LEU A 142 -55.65 -41.09 12.19
CA LEU A 142 -56.05 -42.33 12.88
C LEU A 142 -57.02 -42.09 14.05
N SER A 143 -56.96 -40.94 14.71
CA SER A 143 -57.92 -40.57 15.76
C SER A 143 -59.28 -40.18 15.19
N VAL A 144 -59.31 -39.51 14.04
CA VAL A 144 -60.54 -39.14 13.34
C VAL A 144 -61.22 -40.40 12.80
N GLU A 145 -60.47 -41.32 12.19
CA GLU A 145 -60.98 -42.61 11.72
C GLU A 145 -61.61 -43.41 12.86
N ARG A 146 -60.91 -43.56 13.98
CA ARG A 146 -61.46 -44.21 15.18
C ARG A 146 -62.68 -43.48 15.76
N GLY A 147 -62.71 -42.16 15.70
CA GLY A 147 -63.87 -41.36 16.10
C GLY A 147 -65.08 -41.60 15.20
N ILE A 148 -64.88 -41.69 13.88
CA ILE A 148 -65.92 -42.02 12.91
C ILE A 148 -66.45 -43.44 13.15
N GLU A 149 -65.56 -44.44 13.28
CA GLU A 149 -65.95 -45.83 13.56
C GLU A 149 -66.77 -45.95 14.84
N SER A 150 -66.36 -45.26 15.92
CA SER A 150 -67.13 -45.24 17.17
C SER A 150 -68.51 -44.59 17.01
N LEU A 151 -68.65 -43.54 16.18
CA LEU A 151 -69.95 -42.92 15.90
C LEU A 151 -70.84 -43.82 15.03
N GLU A 152 -70.26 -44.61 14.12
CA GLU A 152 -70.99 -45.61 13.33
C GLU A 152 -71.51 -46.76 14.21
N GLU A 153 -70.73 -47.21 15.21
CA GLU A 153 -71.16 -48.21 16.20
C GLU A 153 -72.30 -47.69 17.11
N HIS A 154 -72.21 -46.44 17.59
CA HIS A 154 -73.25 -45.83 18.43
C HIS A 154 -74.52 -45.46 17.65
N GLY A 155 -74.43 -45.25 16.34
CA GLY A 155 -75.58 -45.07 15.45
C GLY A 155 -76.53 -46.27 15.38
N GLN A 156 -76.08 -47.47 15.79
CA GLN A 156 -76.91 -48.69 15.84
C GLN A 156 -77.61 -48.90 17.19
N ILE A 157 -77.24 -48.16 18.25
CA ILE A 157 -77.80 -48.32 19.61
C ILE A 157 -78.94 -47.33 19.89
N ALA A 158 -79.11 -46.28 19.08
CA ALA A 158 -80.15 -45.27 19.26
C ALA A 158 -81.57 -45.68 18.80
N THR A 159 -81.80 -46.95 18.46
CA THR A 159 -83.14 -47.52 18.24
C THR A 159 -83.42 -48.67 19.20
N THR A 160 -83.61 -48.40 20.50
CA THR A 160 -84.59 -49.06 21.38
C THR A 160 -84.45 -48.52 22.82
N GLY A 161 -85.45 -47.74 23.25
CA GLY A 161 -86.13 -47.94 24.53
C GLY A 161 -85.46 -47.47 25.83
N ASP A 162 -85.71 -46.21 26.16
CA ASP A 162 -86.26 -45.72 27.45
C ASP A 162 -86.47 -46.78 28.58
N LYS A 163 -85.78 -46.63 29.72
CA LYS A 163 -86.40 -46.28 31.02
C LYS A 163 -85.45 -46.22 32.24
N SER A 164 -85.58 -45.10 32.95
CA SER A 164 -85.56 -44.85 34.41
C SER A 164 -84.32 -45.17 35.28
N LEU A 165 -83.63 -44.09 35.64
CA LEU A 165 -83.37 -43.56 37.00
C LEU A 165 -83.26 -44.56 38.18
N GLU A 166 -82.06 -44.66 38.75
CA GLU A 166 -81.89 -44.55 40.21
C GLU A 166 -80.74 -43.57 40.52
N GLU A 167 -81.07 -42.69 41.45
CA GLU A 167 -80.29 -41.62 42.04
C GLU A 167 -79.47 -42.22 43.19
N HIS A 168 -78.16 -42.01 43.24
CA HIS A 168 -77.44 -41.97 44.51
C HIS A 168 -76.26 -41.00 44.44
N ASP A 169 -76.27 -40.18 45.48
CA ASP A 169 -75.58 -38.92 45.72
C ASP A 169 -74.14 -39.10 46.23
N ALA A 170 -73.46 -37.95 46.34
CA ALA A 170 -72.29 -37.63 47.18
C ALA A 170 -70.89 -37.75 46.56
N THR A 171 -70.52 -36.66 45.89
CA THR A 171 -69.35 -35.80 46.16
C THR A 171 -68.25 -36.36 47.08
N ALA A 172 -67.00 -36.33 46.60
CA ALA A 172 -65.82 -36.28 47.46
C ALA A 172 -64.58 -35.72 46.71
N TYR A 173 -64.27 -34.47 47.03
CA TYR A 173 -62.96 -33.81 47.05
C TYR A 173 -62.20 -33.57 45.74
N ILE A 174 -62.38 -32.33 45.28
CA ILE A 174 -61.32 -31.40 44.89
C ILE A 174 -60.10 -31.60 45.81
N ASN A 175 -58.93 -31.83 45.22
CA ASN A 175 -57.68 -31.32 45.76
C ASN A 175 -56.94 -30.60 44.63
N GLU A 176 -56.96 -29.29 44.77
CA GLU A 176 -55.93 -28.38 44.30
C GLU A 176 -54.60 -28.79 44.94
N GLU A 177 -53.56 -28.93 44.13
CA GLU A 177 -52.25 -28.45 44.56
C GLU A 177 -51.68 -27.61 43.42
N GLU A 178 -51.72 -26.31 43.67
CA GLU A 178 -50.90 -25.31 43.00
C GLU A 178 -49.42 -25.68 43.17
N ALA A 179 -48.66 -25.55 42.08
CA ALA A 179 -47.30 -25.06 42.17
C ALA A 179 -47.11 -24.03 41.07
N PHE A 180 -47.62 -22.83 41.36
CA PHE A 180 -47.16 -21.58 40.80
C PHE A 180 -45.80 -21.27 41.44
N LEU A 181 -44.73 -21.22 40.63
CA LEU A 181 -43.52 -20.47 40.95
C LEU A 181 -43.22 -19.58 39.74
N GLU A 182 -43.61 -18.32 39.94
CA GLU A 182 -43.15 -17.06 39.38
C GLU A 182 -42.13 -17.09 38.22
N ASP A 183 -42.58 -16.50 37.12
CA ASP A 183 -41.75 -15.78 36.17
C ASP A 183 -41.26 -14.48 36.83
N GLU A 184 -39.95 -14.36 37.08
CA GLU A 184 -39.24 -13.09 36.91
C GLU A 184 -37.99 -13.35 36.07
N GLY A 185 -37.95 -12.72 34.90
CA GLY A 185 -36.81 -12.75 34.01
C GLY A 185 -35.62 -11.98 34.55
N ALA A 186 -34.44 -12.51 34.33
CA ALA A 186 -33.27 -11.77 33.87
C ALA A 186 -32.23 -12.79 33.42
N GLY A 187 -31.81 -12.69 32.16
CA GLY A 187 -30.66 -13.45 31.68
C GLY A 187 -29.40 -13.00 32.40
N GLU A 188 -28.63 -13.95 32.89
CA GLU A 188 -27.22 -13.71 33.19
C GLU A 188 -26.42 -14.98 32.86
N LEU A 189 -25.44 -14.76 31.99
CA LEU A 189 -24.54 -15.73 31.40
C LEU A 189 -23.50 -16.13 32.45
N VAL A 190 -23.27 -17.43 32.65
CA VAL A 190 -22.10 -17.92 33.37
C VAL A 190 -20.96 -18.13 32.37
N GLU A 191 -19.85 -17.48 32.70
CA GLU A 191 -18.53 -17.59 32.09
C GLU A 191 -18.01 -19.03 32.06
N ASP A 192 -17.36 -19.40 30.96
CA ASP A 192 -16.22 -20.32 31.00
C ASP A 192 -14.94 -19.49 30.72
N SER A 193 -13.92 -19.74 31.52
CA SER A 193 -12.60 -19.06 31.55
C SER A 193 -11.71 -19.45 30.34
N PRO A 194 -10.46 -18.94 30.16
CA PRO A 194 -9.82 -17.68 30.56
C PRO A 194 -9.07 -16.95 29.42
N GLY A 195 -8.88 -15.62 29.55
CA GLY A 195 -7.68 -14.90 29.11
C GLY A 195 -7.57 -14.45 27.65
N GLU A 196 -7.86 -13.17 27.39
CA GLU A 196 -6.86 -12.21 26.88
C GLU A 196 -7.41 -10.79 27.05
N SER A 197 -6.71 -9.96 27.79
CA SER A 197 -7.08 -8.58 28.10
C SER A 197 -7.05 -7.68 26.86
N LEU A 198 -8.20 -7.11 26.46
CA LEU A 198 -8.24 -5.94 25.59
C LEU A 198 -8.04 -4.67 26.43
N PRO A 199 -7.13 -3.75 26.05
CA PRO A 199 -6.98 -2.50 26.78
C PRO A 199 -8.20 -1.58 26.61
N ALA A 200 -8.50 -0.88 27.69
CA ALA A 200 -9.64 -0.01 27.89
C ALA A 200 -9.79 1.11 26.83
N ASN A 201 -11.06 1.35 26.48
CA ASN A 201 -11.66 2.66 26.22
C ASN A 201 -10.84 3.64 25.36
N ILE A 202 -10.96 3.53 24.03
CA ILE A 202 -10.55 4.61 23.12
C ILE A 202 -11.74 5.55 22.97
N PRO A 203 -11.66 6.83 23.40
CA PRO A 203 -12.76 7.77 23.21
C PRO A 203 -12.97 8.02 21.70
N LEU A 204 -14.23 7.91 21.26
CA LEU A 204 -14.65 8.19 19.89
C LEU A 204 -14.27 9.63 19.51
N GLN A 205 -13.28 9.80 18.62
CA GLN A 205 -13.02 11.10 18.00
C GLN A 205 -14.10 11.38 16.93
N PRO A 206 -14.68 12.59 16.89
CA PRO A 206 -15.66 12.94 15.88
C PRO A 206 -15.01 12.98 14.49
N ARG A 207 -15.53 12.17 13.57
CA ARG A 207 -15.10 12.17 12.16
C ARG A 207 -15.38 13.56 11.54
N PRO A 208 -14.43 14.17 10.81
CA PRO A 208 -14.75 15.37 10.04
C PRO A 208 -15.81 15.04 9.00
N ARG A 209 -16.88 15.85 8.96
CA ARG A 209 -17.88 15.79 7.89
C ARG A 209 -17.13 15.99 6.58
N ARG A 210 -17.27 15.02 5.67
CA ARG A 210 -16.83 15.14 4.28
C ARG A 210 -17.44 16.42 3.70
N SER A 211 -16.64 17.48 3.60
CA SER A 211 -16.95 18.56 2.69
C SER A 211 -16.84 17.99 1.28
N SER A 212 -17.92 18.19 0.55
CA SER A 212 -18.14 17.86 -0.85
C SER A 212 -16.92 18.10 -1.73
N LEU A 213 -16.54 17.04 -2.44
CA LEU A 213 -15.81 17.10 -3.69
C LEU A 213 -16.76 17.73 -4.74
N ALA A 214 -16.76 19.06 -4.84
CA ALA A 214 -17.42 19.81 -5.91
C ALA A 214 -16.84 21.23 -5.99
N ALA A 215 -15.72 21.36 -6.70
CA ALA A 215 -15.27 22.59 -7.34
C ALA A 215 -14.23 22.15 -8.38
N ASP A 216 -14.73 21.75 -9.54
CA ASP A 216 -14.60 22.56 -10.77
C ASP A 216 -13.16 22.68 -11.25
N THR A 217 -12.79 21.66 -12.01
CA THR A 217 -12.02 21.83 -13.24
C THR A 217 -12.76 22.78 -14.18
N ILE A 218 -12.42 24.06 -14.19
CA ILE A 218 -12.52 24.92 -15.38
C ILE A 218 -11.59 26.12 -15.20
N GLY A 219 -10.58 26.15 -16.06
CA GLY A 219 -9.53 27.16 -16.08
C GLY A 219 -8.50 26.87 -17.15
N ILE A 220 -8.95 26.40 -18.32
CA ILE A 220 -8.18 26.40 -19.57
C ILE A 220 -8.74 27.54 -20.44
N ASN A 221 -7.80 28.31 -21.01
CA ASN A 221 -7.88 29.41 -21.98
C ASN A 221 -7.98 30.87 -21.47
N GLN A 222 -6.80 31.52 -21.36
CA GLN A 222 -6.21 32.56 -22.26
C GLN A 222 -7.12 33.63 -22.90
N PRO A 223 -6.60 34.84 -23.27
CA PRO A 223 -5.20 35.19 -23.55
C PRO A 223 -4.50 36.14 -22.56
#